data_AF-A0A753BAI6-F1
#
_entry.id   AF-A0A753BAI6-F1
#
_cell.length_a   1.000
_cell.length_b   1.000
_cell.length_c   1.000
_cell.angle_alpha   90.00
_cell.angle_beta   90.00
_cell.angle_gamma   90.00
#
_symmetry.space_group_name_H-M   'P 1'
#
loop_
_entity.id
_entity.type
_entity.pdbx_description
1 polymer ?
#
loop_
_entity_poly.entity_id
_entity_poly.type
_entity_poly.pdbx_seq_one_letter_code
_entity_poly.pdbx_strand_id
1 'polypeptide(L)'
;MQHLDIAELVRSALEVSGCDPSLIGGIDGHSTIVLDLFALPSICISVKDDDVWIWAQLGADSMVVLQQRAYEILMTIMEGCQFVRGGQLLLGEQNGELTLKALVHPDFLSDGEKFSNALNGFYNYLEVFSRSLMR
;
A
#
# COMPACT_ATOMS: atom_id res chain seq x y z
N MET A 1 -19.95 -1.96 6.47
CA MET A 1 -19.75 -0.56 6.04
C MET A 1 -20.85 -0.21 5.05
N GLN A 2 -21.53 0.93 5.19
CA GLN A 2 -22.37 1.44 4.09
C GLN A 2 -21.45 1.79 2.91
N HIS A 3 -21.92 1.50 1.70
CA HIS A 3 -21.26 1.59 0.38
C HIS A 3 -20.05 2.55 0.34
N LEU A 4 -18.87 2.04 0.69
CA LEU A 4 -17.62 2.78 0.61
C LEU A 4 -17.30 3.02 -0.87
N ASP A 5 -17.26 4.28 -1.29
CA ASP A 5 -16.72 4.65 -2.59
C ASP A 5 -15.20 4.78 -2.47
N ILE A 6 -14.50 3.68 -2.74
CA ILE A 6 -13.04 3.64 -2.66
C ILE A 6 -12.38 4.59 -3.68
N ALA A 7 -13.02 4.82 -4.83
CA ALA A 7 -12.48 5.70 -5.86
C ALA A 7 -12.49 7.16 -5.39
N GLU A 8 -13.59 7.59 -4.77
CA GLU A 8 -13.69 8.92 -4.18
C GLU A 8 -12.76 9.08 -2.97
N LEU A 9 -12.64 8.06 -2.13
CA LEU A 9 -11.72 8.11 -0.99
C LEU A 9 -10.26 8.25 -1.43
N VAL A 10 -9.83 7.51 -2.45
CA VAL A 10 -8.47 7.62 -3.03
C VAL A 10 -8.27 9.01 -3.62
N ARG A 11 -9.22 9.52 -4.40
CA ARG A 11 -9.15 10.86 -4.99
C ARG A 11 -8.98 11.94 -3.92
N SER A 12 -9.85 11.92 -2.90
CA SER A 12 -9.79 12.86 -1.78
C SER A 12 -8.45 12.78 -1.03
N ALA A 13 -7.92 11.57 -0.81
CA ALA A 13 -6.64 11.39 -0.15
C ALA A 13 -5.43 11.91 -0.96
N LEU A 14 -5.45 11.73 -2.29
CA LEU A 14 -4.41 12.26 -3.17
C LEU A 14 -4.46 13.79 -3.25
N GLU A 15 -5.64 14.39 -3.27
CA GLU A 15 -5.82 15.84 -3.19
C GLU A 15 -5.26 16.40 -1.87
N VAL A 16 -5.55 15.74 -0.73
CA VAL A 16 -4.96 16.10 0.57
C VAL A 16 -3.44 16.02 0.56
N SER A 17 -2.86 15.03 -0.12
CA SER A 17 -1.41 14.88 -0.29
C SER A 17 -0.79 15.91 -1.25
N GLY A 18 -1.60 16.74 -1.92
CA GLY A 18 -1.14 17.73 -2.89
C GLY A 18 -0.74 17.15 -4.25
N CYS A 19 -1.24 15.96 -4.60
CA CYS A 19 -1.03 15.38 -5.92
C CYS A 19 -1.76 16.20 -6.99
N ASP A 20 -1.15 16.33 -8.18
CA ASP A 20 -1.77 17.02 -9.31
C ASP A 20 -3.04 16.26 -9.75
N PRO A 21 -4.23 16.89 -9.68
CA PRO A 21 -5.49 16.24 -10.05
C PRO A 21 -5.52 15.78 -11.52
N SER A 22 -4.72 16.39 -12.40
CA SER A 22 -4.64 15.99 -13.81
C SER A 22 -4.02 14.60 -14.02
N LEU A 23 -3.27 14.10 -13.05
CA LEU A 23 -2.70 12.75 -13.04
C LEU A 23 -3.71 11.70 -12.52
N ILE A 24 -4.80 12.14 -11.89
CA ILE A 24 -5.85 11.26 -11.39
C ILE A 24 -6.79 10.95 -12.56
N GLY A 25 -6.49 9.86 -13.27
CA GLY A 25 -7.32 9.36 -14.36
C GLY A 25 -8.70 8.86 -13.91
N GLY A 26 -9.39 8.16 -14.81
CA GLY A 26 -10.66 7.50 -14.47
C GLY A 26 -10.43 6.38 -13.46
N ILE A 27 -10.62 6.67 -12.18
CA ILE A 27 -10.62 5.68 -11.10
C ILE A 27 -12.02 5.09 -11.01
N ASP A 28 -12.17 3.79 -11.28
CA ASP A 28 -13.39 3.04 -10.97
C ASP A 28 -13.23 2.28 -9.64
N GLY A 29 -14.30 2.20 -8.85
CA GLY A 29 -14.30 1.51 -7.56
C GLY A 29 -14.50 -0.01 -7.65
N HIS A 30 -14.56 -0.56 -8.87
CA HIS A 30 -14.86 -1.97 -9.13
C HIS A 30 -13.62 -2.78 -9.49
N SER A 31 -12.53 -2.11 -9.83
CA SER A 31 -11.23 -2.68 -10.20
C SER A 31 -10.15 -2.31 -9.18
N THR A 32 -8.96 -2.88 -9.34
CA THR A 32 -7.78 -2.41 -8.62
C THR A 32 -7.39 -1.03 -9.13
N ILE A 33 -7.27 -0.07 -8.22
CA ILE A 33 -6.73 1.25 -8.47
C ILE A 33 -5.21 1.15 -8.38
N VAL A 34 -4.49 1.69 -9.36
CA VAL A 34 -3.03 1.61 -9.44
C VAL A 34 -2.45 3.02 -9.44
N LEU A 35 -1.51 3.27 -8.53
CA LEU A 35 -0.74 4.50 -8.43
C LEU A 35 0.68 4.22 -8.92
N ASP A 36 1.02 4.69 -10.11
CA ASP A 36 2.37 4.60 -10.64
C ASP A 36 3.27 5.65 -9.99
N LEU A 37 4.42 5.19 -9.49
CA LEU A 37 5.36 6.01 -8.74
C LEU A 37 6.67 6.19 -9.53
N PHE A 38 7.34 7.31 -9.30
CA PHE A 38 8.69 7.49 -9.82
C PHE A 38 9.69 6.67 -8.99
N ALA A 39 10.40 5.74 -9.65
CA ALA A 39 11.48 4.92 -9.07
C ALA A 39 11.09 3.98 -7.91
N LEU A 40 9.79 3.75 -7.70
CA LEU A 40 9.26 2.75 -6.76
C LEU A 40 8.23 1.86 -7.47
N PRO A 41 7.96 0.65 -6.96
CA PRO A 41 6.87 -0.15 -7.47
C PRO A 41 5.52 0.56 -7.34
N SER A 42 4.59 0.29 -8.25
CA SER A 42 3.25 0.87 -8.19
C SER A 42 2.52 0.41 -6.92
N ILE A 43 1.76 1.33 -6.32
CA ILE A 43 0.87 1.02 -5.19
C ILE A 43 -0.49 0.64 -5.76
N CYS A 44 -1.00 -0.51 -5.35
CA CYS A 44 -2.30 -1.02 -5.73
C CYS A 44 -3.28 -0.92 -4.56
N ILE A 45 -4.53 -0.57 -4.86
CA ILE A 45 -5.62 -0.40 -3.89
C ILE A 45 -6.86 -1.14 -4.40
N SER A 46 -7.50 -1.93 -3.55
CA SER A 46 -8.73 -2.67 -3.89
C SER A 46 -9.57 -2.92 -2.65
N VAL A 47 -10.84 -3.17 -2.93
CA VAL A 47 -11.79 -3.71 -1.95
C VAL A 47 -11.95 -5.19 -2.25
N LYS A 48 -11.74 -6.04 -1.23
CA LYS A 48 -11.96 -7.48 -1.31
C LYS A 48 -12.68 -7.94 -0.05
N ASP A 49 -13.85 -8.57 -0.21
CA ASP A 49 -14.65 -9.07 0.91
C ASP A 49 -14.93 -7.99 1.99
N ASP A 50 -15.29 -6.78 1.55
CA ASP A 50 -15.50 -5.56 2.37
C ASP A 50 -14.24 -4.97 3.04
N ASP A 51 -13.07 -5.58 2.84
CA ASP A 51 -11.80 -5.09 3.36
C ASP A 51 -11.05 -4.26 2.31
N VAL A 52 -10.49 -3.12 2.73
CA VAL A 52 -9.62 -2.29 1.89
C VAL A 52 -8.18 -2.75 2.04
N TRP A 53 -7.56 -3.07 0.91
CA TRP A 53 -6.16 -3.48 0.83
C TRP A 53 -5.34 -2.41 0.13
N ILE A 54 -4.14 -2.16 0.64
CA ILE A 54 -3.07 -1.46 -0.07
C ILE A 54 -1.91 -2.45 -0.23
N TRP A 55 -1.36 -2.60 -1.43
CA TRP A 55 -0.23 -3.51 -1.64
C TRP A 55 0.69 -3.07 -2.79
N ALA A 56 1.89 -3.63 -2.82
CA ALA A 56 2.85 -3.44 -3.90
C ALA A 56 3.73 -4.69 -4.05
N GLN A 57 4.05 -5.06 -5.30
CA GLN A 57 5.04 -6.10 -5.60
C GLN A 57 6.44 -5.48 -5.57
N LEU A 58 7.40 -6.11 -4.89
CA LEU A 58 8.70 -5.52 -4.59
C LEU A 58 9.77 -5.84 -5.64
N GLY A 59 9.37 -6.32 -6.82
CA GLY A 59 10.22 -6.57 -7.98
C GLY A 59 10.67 -8.02 -8.14
N ALA A 60 11.13 -8.35 -9.35
CA ALA A 60 11.41 -9.71 -9.80
C ALA A 60 12.39 -10.52 -8.92
N ASP A 61 13.43 -9.88 -8.40
CA ASP A 61 14.46 -10.55 -7.59
C ASP A 61 14.16 -10.55 -6.08
N SER A 62 13.03 -9.95 -5.66
CA SER A 62 12.73 -9.72 -4.24
C SER A 62 12.71 -11.01 -3.41
N MET A 63 12.16 -12.10 -3.95
CA MET A 63 12.15 -13.41 -3.28
C MET A 63 13.54 -14.03 -3.13
N VAL A 64 14.46 -13.73 -4.06
CA VAL A 64 15.86 -14.19 -3.99
C VAL A 64 16.61 -13.38 -2.93
N VAL A 65 16.47 -12.05 -2.93
CA VAL A 65 17.14 -11.18 -1.96
C VAL A 65 16.61 -11.39 -0.55
N LEU A 66 15.31 -11.70 -0.40
CA LEU A 66 14.68 -12.01 0.88
C LEU A 66 15.42 -13.13 1.64
N GLN A 67 15.99 -14.12 0.95
CA GLN A 67 16.75 -15.21 1.58
C GLN A 67 17.95 -14.70 2.41
N GLN A 68 18.50 -13.55 2.04
CA GLN A 68 19.66 -12.94 2.71
C GLN A 68 19.24 -11.82 3.66
N ARG A 69 18.06 -11.23 3.46
CA ARG A 69 17.57 -10.03 4.16
C ARG A 69 16.38 -10.29 5.08
N ALA A 70 15.97 -11.55 5.25
CA ALA A 70 14.78 -11.92 6.03
C ALA A 70 14.77 -11.36 7.46
N TYR A 71 15.92 -11.34 8.14
CA TYR A 71 16.01 -10.77 9.49
C TYR A 71 15.71 -9.26 9.50
N GLU A 72 16.34 -8.50 8.61
CA GLU A 72 16.13 -7.06 8.47
C GLU A 72 14.66 -6.75 8.16
N ILE A 73 14.09 -7.46 7.19
CA ILE A 73 12.67 -7.36 6.80
C ILE A 73 11.73 -7.68 7.97
N LEU A 74 12.03 -8.74 8.74
CA LEU A 74 11.21 -9.13 9.88
C LEU A 74 11.25 -8.05 10.98
N MET A 75 12.40 -7.44 11.25
CA MET A 75 12.50 -6.34 12.21
C MET A 75 11.65 -5.15 11.77
N THR A 76 11.69 -4.76 10.49
CA THR A 76 10.85 -3.67 9.97
C THR A 76 9.35 -3.97 10.10
N ILE A 77 8.91 -5.22 9.89
CA ILE A 77 7.51 -5.63 10.14
C ILE A 77 7.14 -5.52 11.62
N MET A 78 8.07 -5.84 12.52
CA MET A 78 7.87 -5.84 13.97
C MET A 78 7.82 -4.45 14.59
N GLU A 79 8.30 -3.41 13.91
CA GLU A 79 8.15 -2.01 14.34
C GLU A 79 6.67 -1.57 14.37
N GLY A 80 5.81 -2.27 13.62
CA GLY A 80 4.37 -2.08 13.63
C GLY A 80 3.89 -0.96 12.70
N CYS A 81 2.59 -0.91 12.48
CA CYS A 81 1.97 -0.01 11.52
C CYS A 81 0.55 0.37 11.96
N GLN A 82 0.36 1.63 12.33
CA GLN A 82 -0.86 2.11 13.00
C GLN A 82 -2.12 2.06 12.12
N PHE A 83 -1.96 2.22 10.80
CA PHE A 83 -3.08 2.20 9.87
C PHE A 83 -3.50 0.79 9.43
N VAL A 84 -2.83 -0.24 9.93
CA VAL A 84 -3.10 -1.63 9.54
C VAL A 84 -3.85 -2.34 10.65
N ARG A 85 -4.88 -3.10 10.27
CA ARG A 85 -5.61 -3.99 11.19
C ARG A 85 -4.64 -5.00 11.79
N GLY A 86 -4.62 -5.10 13.12
CA GLY A 86 -3.65 -5.92 13.85
C GLY A 86 -2.29 -5.27 14.07
N GLY A 87 -2.09 -4.03 13.58
CA GLY A 87 -0.94 -3.19 13.92
C GLY A 87 0.35 -3.56 13.22
N GLN A 88 0.34 -4.39 12.16
CA GLN A 88 1.54 -4.78 11.42
C GLN A 88 1.24 -5.01 9.94
N LEU A 89 2.18 -4.66 9.07
CA LEU A 89 2.12 -5.02 7.65
C LEU A 89 2.23 -6.54 7.45
N LEU A 90 1.74 -7.00 6.30
CA LEU A 90 1.78 -8.40 5.90
C LEU A 90 2.68 -8.58 4.69
N LEU A 91 3.37 -9.72 4.64
CA LEU A 91 4.10 -10.17 3.46
C LEU A 91 3.32 -11.28 2.76
N GLY A 92 3.44 -11.35 1.45
CA GLY A 92 2.89 -12.43 0.63
C GLY A 92 3.70 -12.59 -0.64
N GLU A 93 3.23 -13.48 -1.52
CA GLU A 93 3.84 -13.69 -2.82
C GLU A 93 2.79 -13.54 -3.90
N GLN A 94 3.13 -12.84 -4.98
CA GLN A 94 2.29 -12.74 -6.17
C GLN A 94 3.20 -12.75 -7.40
N ASN A 95 2.92 -13.62 -8.36
CA ASN A 95 3.69 -13.77 -9.61
C ASN A 95 5.20 -14.02 -9.40
N GLY A 96 5.57 -14.71 -8.32
CA GLY A 96 6.98 -14.97 -7.97
C GLY A 96 7.69 -13.78 -7.30
N GLU A 97 6.98 -12.69 -7.02
CA GLU A 97 7.52 -11.50 -6.35
C GLU A 97 6.99 -11.38 -4.92
N LEU A 98 7.85 -10.95 -4.00
CA LEU A 98 7.45 -10.58 -2.65
C LEU A 98 6.48 -9.40 -2.73
N THR A 99 5.38 -9.49 -2.01
CA THR A 99 4.34 -8.46 -1.98
C THR A 99 4.17 -7.91 -0.57
N LEU A 100 4.33 -6.61 -0.41
CA LEU A 100 4.00 -5.89 0.82
C LEU A 100 2.50 -5.57 0.81
N LYS A 101 1.80 -5.86 1.90
CA LYS A 101 0.34 -5.71 2.00
C LYS A 101 -0.05 -5.04 3.32
N ALA A 102 -1.04 -4.17 3.24
CA ALA A 102 -1.72 -3.53 4.36
C ALA A 102 -3.21 -3.82 4.28
N LEU A 103 -3.75 -4.47 5.31
CA LEU A 103 -5.19 -4.53 5.54
C LEU A 103 -5.59 -3.28 6.32
N VAL A 104 -6.18 -2.30 5.66
CA VAL A 104 -6.39 -0.97 6.25
C VAL A 104 -7.40 -1.04 7.39
N HIS A 105 -7.07 -0.45 8.54
CA HIS A 105 -7.96 -0.37 9.66
C HIS A 105 -9.14 0.58 9.34
N PRO A 106 -10.40 0.25 9.69
CA PRO A 106 -11.58 1.09 9.40
C PRO A 106 -11.47 2.56 9.82
N ASP A 107 -10.75 2.86 10.90
CA ASP A 107 -10.52 4.24 11.37
C ASP A 107 -9.74 5.11 10.38
N PHE A 108 -9.08 4.49 9.39
CA PHE A 108 -8.35 5.17 8.33
C PHE A 108 -9.16 5.28 7.03
N LEU A 109 -10.43 4.85 7.04
CA LEU A 109 -11.34 4.84 5.88
C LEU A 109 -12.48 5.85 6.00
N SER A 110 -12.48 6.71 7.04
CA SER A 110 -13.57 7.65 7.30
C SER A 110 -13.62 8.85 6.36
N ASP A 111 -12.45 9.30 5.89
CA ASP A 111 -12.28 10.51 5.10
C ASP A 111 -10.90 10.51 4.40
N GLY A 112 -10.73 11.45 3.46
CA GLY A 112 -9.51 11.58 2.67
C GLY A 112 -8.27 11.92 3.50
N GLU A 113 -8.36 12.66 4.60
CA GLU A 113 -7.20 12.98 5.45
C GLU A 113 -6.68 11.72 6.14
N LYS A 114 -7.60 10.94 6.72
CA LYS A 114 -7.30 9.66 7.35
C LYS A 114 -6.71 8.67 6.36
N PHE A 115 -7.29 8.57 5.16
CA PHE A 115 -6.78 7.66 4.14
C PHE A 115 -5.46 8.14 3.52
N SER A 116 -5.26 9.46 3.39
CA SER A 116 -3.99 10.07 2.98
C SER A 116 -2.87 9.70 3.95
N ASN A 117 -3.13 9.72 5.26
CA ASN A 117 -2.18 9.26 6.26
C ASN A 117 -1.80 7.77 6.08
N ALA A 118 -2.76 6.91 5.74
CA ALA A 118 -2.49 5.51 5.46
C ALA A 118 -1.67 5.32 4.16
N LEU A 119 -2.00 6.05 3.09
CA LEU A 119 -1.27 5.98 1.82
C LEU A 119 0.17 6.49 1.94
N ASN A 120 0.37 7.65 2.56
CA ASN A 120 1.70 8.21 2.80
C ASN A 120 2.52 7.32 3.75
N GLY A 121 1.88 6.75 4.76
CA GLY A 121 2.51 5.75 5.62
C GLY A 121 2.94 4.51 4.84
N PHE A 122 2.08 3.97 3.97
CA PHE A 122 2.41 2.83 3.12
C PHE A 122 3.55 3.17 2.15
N TYR A 123 3.56 4.36 1.56
CA TYR A 123 4.65 4.85 0.71
C TYR A 123 6.00 4.82 1.44
N ASN A 124 6.06 5.34 2.68
CA ASN A 124 7.28 5.33 3.48
C ASN A 124 7.78 3.90 3.73
N TYR A 125 6.87 2.96 4.04
CA TYR A 125 7.25 1.56 4.16
C TYR A 125 7.70 0.98 2.83
N LEU A 126 7.01 1.27 1.73
CA LEU A 126 7.41 0.82 0.41
C LEU A 126 8.84 1.26 0.07
N GLU A 127 9.22 2.50 0.39
CA GLU A 127 10.61 2.96 0.24
C GLU A 127 11.60 2.13 1.06
N VAL A 128 11.32 1.91 2.34
CA VAL A 128 12.19 1.14 3.24
C VAL A 128 12.35 -0.30 2.75
N PHE A 129 11.23 -0.98 2.47
CA PHE A 129 11.24 -2.38 2.01
C PHE A 129 11.91 -2.52 0.64
N SER A 130 11.64 -1.60 -0.29
CA SER A 130 12.29 -1.61 -1.61
C SER A 130 13.80 -1.44 -1.46
N ARG A 131 14.26 -0.55 -0.57
CA ARG A 131 15.69 -0.36 -0.30
C ARG A 131 16.35 -1.56 0.37
N SER A 132 15.71 -2.18 1.35
CA SER A 132 16.22 -3.38 2.02
C SER A 132 16.33 -4.59 1.07
N LEU A 133 15.61 -4.57 -0.04
CA LEU A 133 15.62 -5.62 -1.07
C LEU A 133 16.45 -5.25 -2.32
N MET A 134 17.12 -4.10 -2.32
CA MET A 134 18.14 -3.80 -3.34
C MET A 134 19.43 -4.58 -3.03
N ARG A 135 20.08 -5.07 -4.09
CA ARG A 135 21.38 -5.76 -4.00
C ARG A 135 22.52 -4.81 -3.68
#